data_AF-A0A183IV90-F1
#
_entry.id   AF-A0A183IV90-F1
#
_cell.length_a   1.000
_cell.length_b   1.000
_cell.length_c   1.000
_cell.angle_alpha   90.00
_cell.angle_beta   90.00
_cell.angle_gamma   90.00
#
_symmetry.space_group_name_H-M   'P 1'
#
loop_
_entity.id
_entity.type
_entity.pdbx_description
1 polymer ?
#
loop_
_entity_poly.entity_id
_entity_poly.type
_entity_poly.pdbx_seq_one_letter_code
_entity_poly.pdbx_strand_id
1 'polypeptide(L)'
;METSLSKQLKRLALPQSSLYKHNRKRVSLLFDSSTAATQDRETIFALGVTGFDELVNIESSFAEFKESLFSDAAMVVERAMLTKERNADLDKTIKRFIMMSIPYFPLRSFHKALEWLIYRFHIHQYNVDIMLRCIISYYDMNIFLRMLQILQIKNTDPAWYWLLPYQKSNAPLDRAELLKQCKNNANFLSIVTELIPECFEAIEQKQHRSLQVVFSFCTSILCGYLDACDDISDAMVAKIMAFVVRGLRSGNTDFAMCSLMVTSELAIKYSLLPTTCEILTDKILTNLTEELAFTALSTVIVLFQTQSFDRIPAKVFKKIVRHDHQSIIIEQVEKLSDMTNVESFVSVFLSNLFENAVDEATAKSFDASRCEFLKECLLEWRLDPDLSEMVFKIMLQKFDLAANNEESKAAFQHIFHSTLSRLAKRYPVTYDMLIVKSAKKHIVSDEVLQEFTAMCGVAGFQEGGSQSDLLLSLCHPTGKVRHLALKKIFGLFRTGYSQVQILNVCCL
;
A
#
# COMPACT_ATOMS: atom_id res chain seq x y z
N MET A 1 35.44 -36.13 21.70
CA MET A 1 36.05 -34.81 21.95
C MET A 1 36.82 -34.39 20.72
N GLU A 2 36.47 -33.27 20.08
CA GLU A 2 37.23 -32.72 18.96
C GLU A 2 38.53 -32.08 19.46
N THR A 3 39.68 -32.51 18.95
CA THR A 3 41.01 -32.01 19.34
C THR A 3 41.20 -30.55 18.88
N SER A 4 41.99 -29.76 19.62
CA SER A 4 42.31 -28.37 19.26
C SER A 4 42.85 -28.25 17.82
N LEU A 5 43.68 -29.22 17.40
CA LEU A 5 44.19 -29.34 16.05
C LEU A 5 43.07 -29.58 15.01
N SER A 6 42.07 -30.42 15.31
CA SER A 6 40.93 -30.64 14.41
C SER A 6 40.10 -29.37 14.20
N LYS A 7 39.96 -28.53 15.24
CA LYS A 7 39.29 -27.22 15.15
C LYS A 7 40.11 -26.21 14.34
N GLN A 8 41.44 -26.22 14.50
CA GLN A 8 42.35 -25.39 13.71
C GLN A 8 42.36 -25.80 12.23
N LEU A 9 42.40 -27.10 11.93
CA LEU A 9 42.31 -27.63 10.57
C LEU A 9 40.95 -27.34 9.91
N LYS A 10 39.85 -27.43 10.66
CA LYS A 10 38.52 -27.02 10.17
C LYS A 10 38.43 -25.53 9.86
N ARG A 11 39.11 -24.67 10.64
CA ARG A 11 39.18 -23.22 10.38
C ARG A 11 40.06 -22.87 9.17
N LEU A 12 41.11 -23.64 8.91
CA LEU A 12 42.04 -23.45 7.79
C LEU A 12 41.58 -24.11 6.48
N ALA A 13 40.60 -25.01 6.55
CA ALA A 13 40.01 -25.64 5.37
C ALA A 13 39.24 -24.60 4.53
N LEU A 14 39.91 -24.05 3.51
CA LEU A 14 39.27 -23.25 2.47
C LEU A 14 38.41 -24.16 1.57
N PRO A 15 37.30 -23.68 0.97
CA PRO A 15 36.51 -24.45 0.00
C PRO A 15 37.38 -25.05 -1.13
N GLN A 16 38.44 -24.32 -1.51
CA GLN A 16 39.44 -24.75 -2.48
C GLN A 16 40.16 -26.04 -2.07
N SER A 17 40.38 -26.30 -0.78
CA SER A 17 41.08 -27.49 -0.26
C SER A 17 40.21 -28.76 -0.27
N SER A 18 38.88 -28.64 -0.29
CA SER A 18 37.95 -29.76 -0.41
C SER A 18 37.76 -30.26 -1.84
N LEU A 19 38.02 -29.42 -2.85
CA LEU A 19 37.90 -29.80 -4.27
C LEU A 19 38.95 -30.84 -4.69
N TYR A 20 40.13 -30.82 -4.06
CA TYR A 20 41.22 -31.77 -4.32
C TYR A 20 41.13 -33.08 -3.51
N LYS A 21 40.14 -33.22 -2.62
CA LYS A 21 39.83 -34.54 -2.05
C LYS A 21 39.08 -35.30 -3.13
N HIS A 22 39.64 -36.44 -3.54
CA HIS A 22 39.07 -37.40 -4.49
C HIS A 22 37.72 -37.93 -3.97
N ASN A 23 36.68 -37.12 -4.03
CA ASN A 23 35.34 -37.48 -3.60
C ASN A 23 34.70 -38.25 -4.76
N ARG A 24 34.48 -39.56 -4.55
CA ARG A 24 33.88 -40.48 -5.53
C ARG A 24 32.42 -40.16 -5.91
N LYS A 25 31.82 -39.09 -5.37
CA LYS A 25 30.42 -38.70 -5.62
C LYS A 25 30.37 -37.28 -6.16
N ARG A 26 30.02 -37.15 -7.45
CA ARG A 26 29.79 -35.87 -8.11
C ARG A 26 28.42 -35.33 -7.74
N VAL A 27 28.38 -34.06 -7.33
CA VAL A 27 27.14 -33.36 -7.00
C VAL A 27 26.43 -33.01 -8.30
N SER A 28 25.15 -33.33 -8.38
CA SER A 28 24.30 -33.09 -9.55
C SER A 28 22.88 -32.77 -9.11
N LEU A 29 22.25 -31.80 -9.77
CA LEU A 29 20.83 -31.52 -9.62
C LEU A 29 20.00 -32.47 -10.47
N LEU A 30 20.44 -32.85 -11.66
CA LEU A 30 19.62 -33.63 -12.62
C LEU A 30 19.84 -35.14 -12.53
N PHE A 31 21.03 -35.58 -12.15
CA PHE A 31 21.44 -36.98 -12.17
C PHE A 31 21.61 -37.53 -10.76
N ASP A 32 21.46 -38.83 -10.60
CA ASP A 32 21.89 -39.54 -9.41
C ASP A 32 23.43 -39.65 -9.39
N SER A 33 23.99 -39.97 -8.23
CA SER A 33 25.45 -39.99 -8.06
C SER A 33 26.17 -40.96 -9.00
N SER A 34 25.53 -42.05 -9.44
CA SER A 34 26.11 -43.01 -10.40
C SER A 34 26.20 -42.37 -11.79
N THR A 35 25.07 -41.87 -12.30
CA THR A 35 25.00 -41.29 -13.64
C THR A 35 25.81 -40.00 -13.72
N ALA A 36 25.80 -39.16 -12.68
CA ALA A 36 26.61 -37.94 -12.63
C ALA A 36 28.12 -38.23 -12.77
N ALA A 37 28.59 -39.35 -12.23
CA ALA A 37 30.00 -39.74 -12.29
C ALA A 37 30.45 -40.15 -13.70
N THR A 38 29.53 -40.62 -14.56
CA THR A 38 29.84 -41.07 -15.92
C THR A 38 29.74 -39.98 -16.98
N GLN A 39 29.05 -38.86 -16.71
CA GLN A 39 28.95 -37.75 -17.65
C GLN A 39 30.30 -37.05 -17.82
N ASP A 40 30.76 -36.79 -19.04
CA ASP A 40 31.93 -35.94 -19.26
C ASP A 40 31.57 -34.45 -19.11
N ARG A 41 32.57 -33.58 -19.27
CA ARG A 41 32.36 -32.13 -19.12
C ARG A 41 31.58 -31.58 -20.30
N GLU A 42 31.91 -32.05 -21.49
CA GLU A 42 31.39 -31.59 -22.77
C GLU A 42 29.88 -31.91 -22.87
N THR A 43 29.44 -33.07 -22.37
CA THR A 43 28.00 -33.42 -22.30
C THR A 43 27.24 -32.53 -21.33
N ILE A 44 27.78 -32.26 -20.13
CA ILE A 44 27.11 -31.35 -19.19
C ILE A 44 27.09 -29.91 -19.73
N PHE A 45 28.15 -29.49 -20.40
CA PHE A 45 28.19 -28.17 -21.04
C PHE A 45 27.12 -28.06 -22.13
N ALA A 46 27.04 -29.01 -23.05
CA ALA A 46 26.02 -29.04 -24.11
C ALA A 46 24.59 -29.04 -23.53
N LEU A 47 24.37 -29.80 -22.45
CA LEU A 47 23.09 -29.81 -21.73
C LEU A 47 22.76 -28.43 -21.14
N GLY A 48 23.74 -27.80 -20.50
CA GLY A 48 23.61 -26.46 -19.92
C GLY A 48 23.31 -25.39 -20.97
N VAL A 49 24.04 -25.39 -22.08
CA VAL A 49 23.82 -24.48 -23.21
C VAL A 49 22.42 -24.68 -23.81
N THR A 50 21.99 -25.94 -23.99
CA THR A 50 20.62 -26.22 -24.47
C THR A 50 19.56 -25.63 -23.54
N GLY A 51 19.72 -25.81 -22.22
CA GLY A 51 18.82 -25.23 -21.23
C GLY A 51 18.84 -23.71 -21.21
N PHE A 52 20.02 -23.12 -21.40
CA PHE A 52 20.19 -21.68 -21.49
C PHE A 52 19.55 -21.09 -22.75
N ASP A 53 19.77 -21.69 -23.93
CA ASP A 53 19.13 -21.25 -25.18
C ASP A 53 17.60 -21.39 -25.10
N GLU A 54 17.08 -22.44 -24.45
CA GLU A 54 15.66 -22.57 -24.12
C GLU A 54 15.15 -21.40 -23.24
N LEU A 55 15.93 -20.94 -22.26
CA LEU A 55 15.59 -19.78 -21.44
C LEU A 55 15.65 -18.46 -22.22
N VAL A 56 16.65 -18.29 -23.10
CA VAL A 56 16.75 -17.10 -23.96
C VAL A 56 15.55 -17.01 -24.91
N ASN A 57 15.03 -18.15 -25.38
CA ASN A 57 13.81 -18.18 -26.20
C ASN A 57 12.57 -17.76 -25.42
N ILE A 58 12.54 -17.97 -24.09
CA ILE A 58 11.45 -17.52 -23.22
C ILE A 58 11.62 -16.04 -22.89
N GLU A 59 12.84 -15.62 -22.54
CA GLU A 59 13.18 -14.29 -22.09
C GLU A 59 14.55 -13.90 -22.66
N SER A 60 14.55 -13.02 -23.66
CA SER A 60 15.73 -12.71 -24.48
C SER A 60 16.84 -12.00 -23.70
N SER A 61 16.52 -11.38 -22.57
CA SER A 61 17.50 -10.71 -21.72
C SER A 61 18.55 -11.65 -21.13
N PHE A 62 18.26 -12.95 -21.01
CA PHE A 62 19.26 -13.93 -20.60
C PHE A 62 20.45 -14.02 -21.56
N ALA A 63 20.32 -13.56 -22.81
CA ALA A 63 21.40 -13.61 -23.80
C ALA A 63 22.69 -12.92 -23.33
N GLU A 64 22.61 -11.95 -22.42
CA GLU A 64 23.78 -11.26 -21.87
C GLU A 64 24.75 -12.19 -21.12
N PHE A 65 24.27 -13.32 -20.61
CA PHE A 65 25.09 -14.28 -19.86
C PHE A 65 25.81 -15.29 -20.75
N LYS A 66 25.55 -15.30 -22.07
CA LYS A 66 26.08 -16.30 -22.99
C LYS A 66 27.61 -16.32 -22.99
N GLU A 67 28.23 -15.17 -23.22
CA GLU A 67 29.68 -15.06 -23.33
C GLU A 67 30.41 -15.33 -21.99
N SER A 68 29.76 -15.01 -20.86
CA SER A 68 30.38 -15.09 -19.54
C SER A 68 30.22 -16.46 -18.87
N LEU A 69 29.05 -17.10 -19.00
CA LEU A 69 28.72 -18.34 -18.28
C LEU A 69 28.57 -19.56 -19.18
N PHE A 70 28.18 -19.37 -20.45
CA PHE A 70 27.77 -20.44 -21.37
C PHE A 70 28.59 -20.47 -22.68
N SER A 71 29.79 -19.91 -22.68
CA SER A 71 30.73 -19.91 -23.81
C SER A 71 31.75 -21.04 -23.71
N ASP A 72 32.39 -21.39 -24.82
CA ASP A 72 33.51 -22.35 -24.83
C ASP A 72 34.66 -21.90 -23.91
N ALA A 73 34.84 -20.58 -23.76
CA ALA A 73 35.81 -20.01 -22.81
C ALA A 73 35.43 -20.36 -21.36
N ALA A 74 34.15 -20.29 -21.00
CA ALA A 74 33.67 -20.68 -19.67
C ALA A 74 33.94 -22.16 -19.36
N MET A 75 33.94 -23.02 -20.38
CA MET A 75 34.20 -24.46 -20.23
C MET A 75 35.61 -24.77 -19.68
N VAL A 76 36.59 -23.90 -19.95
CA VAL A 76 37.98 -24.06 -19.49
C VAL A 76 38.31 -23.26 -18.23
N VAL A 77 37.37 -22.46 -17.68
CA VAL A 77 37.57 -21.68 -16.44
C VAL A 77 37.57 -22.52 -15.16
N GLU A 78 38.71 -22.70 -14.50
CA GLU A 78 38.77 -23.39 -13.21
C GLU A 78 38.67 -22.39 -12.05
N ARG A 79 37.49 -22.36 -11.42
CA ARG A 79 37.16 -21.37 -10.38
C ARG A 79 38.17 -21.33 -9.22
N ALA A 80 38.69 -22.49 -8.81
CA ALA A 80 39.69 -22.58 -7.75
C ALA A 80 41.03 -21.93 -8.12
N MET A 81 41.34 -21.80 -9.41
CA MET A 81 42.57 -21.19 -9.94
C MET A 81 42.40 -19.70 -10.27
N LEU A 82 41.18 -19.16 -10.18
CA LEU A 82 40.95 -17.73 -10.41
C LEU A 82 41.47 -16.88 -9.24
N THR A 83 41.93 -15.67 -9.57
CA THR A 83 42.25 -14.65 -8.57
C THR A 83 40.99 -14.27 -7.77
N LYS A 84 41.18 -13.71 -6.58
CA LYS A 84 40.07 -13.29 -5.70
C LYS A 84 39.13 -12.28 -6.39
N GLU A 85 39.70 -11.34 -7.15
CA GLU A 85 38.95 -10.32 -7.89
C GLU A 85 38.11 -10.95 -9.00
N ARG A 86 38.69 -11.83 -9.83
CA ARG A 86 37.95 -12.53 -10.89
C ARG A 86 36.86 -13.44 -10.32
N ASN A 87 37.10 -14.07 -9.17
CA ASN A 87 36.07 -14.84 -8.47
C ASN A 87 34.92 -13.94 -8.02
N ALA A 88 35.21 -12.74 -7.50
CA ALA A 88 34.18 -11.79 -7.09
C ALA A 88 33.36 -11.25 -8.27
N ASP A 89 33.97 -11.05 -9.44
CA ASP A 89 33.24 -10.64 -10.64
C ASP A 89 32.37 -11.77 -11.17
N LEU A 90 32.89 -13.01 -11.19
CA LEU A 90 32.09 -14.19 -11.50
C LEU A 90 30.90 -14.34 -10.52
N ASP A 91 31.11 -14.08 -9.23
CA ASP A 91 30.06 -14.10 -8.22
C ASP A 91 28.95 -13.08 -8.51
N LYS A 92 29.29 -11.87 -8.97
CA LYS A 92 28.31 -10.86 -9.36
C LYS A 92 27.50 -11.32 -10.59
N THR A 93 28.17 -11.86 -11.61
CA THR A 93 27.50 -12.37 -12.81
C THR A 93 26.55 -13.52 -12.48
N ILE A 94 27.01 -14.49 -11.68
CA ILE A 94 26.19 -15.62 -11.23
C ILE A 94 25.02 -15.13 -10.36
N LYS A 95 25.26 -14.18 -9.45
CA LYS A 95 24.19 -13.58 -8.63
C LYS A 95 23.11 -12.98 -9.51
N ARG A 96 23.49 -12.17 -10.50
CA ARG A 96 22.53 -11.52 -11.40
C ARG A 96 21.73 -12.55 -12.20
N PHE A 97 22.40 -13.54 -12.80
CA PHE A 97 21.72 -14.63 -13.53
C PHE A 97 20.70 -15.36 -12.64
N ILE A 98 21.11 -15.81 -11.45
CA ILE A 98 20.22 -16.55 -10.53
C ILE A 98 19.02 -15.71 -10.09
N MET A 99 19.22 -14.43 -9.76
CA MET A 99 18.13 -13.54 -9.34
C MET A 99 17.12 -13.29 -10.47
N MET A 100 17.59 -13.11 -11.70
CA MET A 100 16.73 -13.00 -12.88
C MET A 100 15.98 -14.31 -13.16
N SER A 101 16.55 -15.45 -12.80
CA SER A 101 15.97 -16.77 -13.05
C SER A 101 14.95 -17.24 -12.00
N ILE A 102 14.70 -16.49 -10.92
CA ILE A 102 13.75 -16.90 -9.86
C ILE A 102 12.37 -17.28 -10.43
N PRO A 103 11.72 -16.49 -11.31
CA PRO A 103 10.44 -16.86 -11.93
C PRO A 103 10.46 -18.18 -12.71
N TYR A 104 11.64 -18.57 -13.19
CA TYR A 104 11.85 -19.71 -14.06
C TYR A 104 12.37 -20.92 -13.30
N PHE A 105 12.46 -20.85 -11.96
CA PHE A 105 13.03 -21.93 -11.16
C PHE A 105 12.40 -23.29 -11.45
N PRO A 106 11.06 -23.45 -11.58
CA PRO A 106 10.46 -24.76 -11.84
C PRO A 106 10.76 -25.33 -13.24
N LEU A 107 11.27 -24.51 -14.17
CA LEU A 107 11.45 -24.92 -15.56
C LEU A 107 12.65 -25.84 -15.72
N ARG A 108 12.46 -26.91 -16.49
CA ARG A 108 13.53 -27.86 -16.81
C ARG A 108 14.70 -27.20 -17.56
N SER A 109 14.43 -26.18 -18.36
CA SER A 109 15.45 -25.38 -19.05
C SER A 109 16.42 -24.75 -18.05
N PHE A 110 15.91 -24.17 -16.96
CA PHE A 110 16.75 -23.62 -15.90
C PHE A 110 17.48 -24.70 -15.11
N HIS A 111 16.87 -25.85 -14.84
CA HIS A 111 17.59 -26.95 -14.17
C HIS A 111 18.78 -27.45 -14.98
N LYS A 112 18.66 -27.52 -16.31
CA LYS A 112 19.78 -27.86 -17.22
C LYS A 112 20.89 -26.80 -17.13
N ALA A 113 20.55 -25.52 -17.17
CA ALA A 113 21.51 -24.44 -17.01
C ALA A 113 22.21 -24.48 -15.64
N LEU A 114 21.44 -24.71 -14.56
CA LEU A 114 21.97 -24.87 -13.21
C LEU A 114 22.91 -26.07 -13.07
N GLU A 115 22.63 -27.19 -13.73
CA GLU A 115 23.52 -28.36 -13.74
C GLU A 115 24.93 -27.98 -14.21
N TRP A 116 25.02 -27.18 -15.27
CA TRP A 116 26.29 -26.63 -15.74
C TRP A 116 26.97 -25.74 -14.69
N LEU A 117 26.23 -24.82 -14.07
CA LEU A 117 26.80 -23.91 -13.06
C LEU A 117 27.25 -24.66 -11.79
N ILE A 118 26.51 -25.70 -11.37
CA ILE A 118 26.86 -26.59 -10.27
C ILE A 118 28.14 -27.35 -10.58
N TYR A 119 28.24 -27.85 -11.81
CA TYR A 119 29.38 -28.62 -12.26
C TYR A 119 30.64 -27.77 -12.42
N ARG A 120 30.55 -26.65 -13.15
CA ARG A 120 31.72 -25.85 -13.54
C ARG A 120 32.13 -24.82 -12.50
N PHE A 121 31.16 -24.09 -11.96
CA PHE A 121 31.42 -22.98 -11.04
C PHE A 121 31.17 -23.34 -9.59
N HIS A 122 30.75 -24.58 -9.30
CA HIS A 122 30.52 -25.07 -7.94
C HIS A 122 29.60 -24.14 -7.13
N ILE A 123 28.53 -23.62 -7.76
CA ILE A 123 27.61 -22.66 -7.10
C ILE A 123 26.99 -23.22 -5.81
N HIS A 124 26.87 -24.55 -5.70
CA HIS A 124 26.43 -25.25 -4.50
C HIS A 124 27.37 -25.12 -3.29
N GLN A 125 28.58 -24.58 -3.47
CA GLN A 125 29.58 -24.32 -2.42
C GLN A 125 29.87 -22.83 -2.26
N TYR A 126 30.01 -22.11 -3.39
CA TYR A 126 30.42 -20.71 -3.40
C TYR A 126 29.24 -19.73 -3.35
N ASN A 127 28.08 -20.10 -3.89
CA ASN A 127 26.91 -19.24 -4.09
C ASN A 127 25.68 -19.78 -3.35
N VAL A 128 25.89 -20.36 -2.16
CA VAL A 128 24.81 -21.01 -1.38
C VAL A 128 23.71 -20.03 -0.99
N ASP A 129 24.07 -18.85 -0.47
CA ASP A 129 23.10 -17.83 -0.04
C ASP A 129 22.17 -17.41 -1.18
N ILE A 130 22.73 -17.08 -2.35
CA ILE A 130 21.92 -16.63 -3.49
C ILE A 130 21.05 -17.76 -4.07
N MET A 131 21.55 -19.00 -4.06
CA MET A 131 20.73 -20.15 -4.44
C MET A 131 19.57 -20.36 -3.46
N LEU A 132 19.79 -20.21 -2.16
CA LEU A 132 18.70 -20.31 -1.17
C LEU A 132 17.67 -19.20 -1.34
N ARG A 133 18.10 -17.96 -1.58
CA ARG A 133 17.20 -16.84 -1.93
C ARG A 133 16.38 -17.13 -3.18
N CYS A 134 16.96 -17.79 -4.17
CA CYS A 134 16.27 -18.14 -5.41
C CYS A 134 15.16 -19.18 -5.19
N ILE A 135 15.46 -20.22 -4.40
CA ILE A 135 14.54 -21.36 -4.27
C ILE A 135 13.51 -21.20 -3.15
N ILE A 136 13.72 -20.28 -2.18
CA ILE A 136 12.87 -20.19 -0.98
C ILE A 136 11.39 -19.90 -1.31
N SER A 137 11.12 -19.18 -2.39
CA SER A 137 9.76 -18.91 -2.86
C SER A 137 9.02 -20.16 -3.35
N TYR A 138 9.72 -21.29 -3.50
CA TYR A 138 9.22 -22.58 -3.98
C TYR A 138 9.38 -23.69 -2.93
N TYR A 139 9.38 -23.31 -1.65
CA TYR A 139 9.64 -24.22 -0.52
C TYR A 139 8.75 -25.48 -0.46
N ASP A 140 7.58 -25.40 -1.07
CA ASP A 140 6.57 -26.46 -1.14
C ASP A 140 6.78 -27.43 -2.33
N MET A 141 7.75 -27.16 -3.20
CA MET A 141 8.02 -27.98 -4.38
C MET A 141 9.11 -29.05 -4.12
N ASN A 142 8.96 -30.23 -4.73
CA ASN A 142 9.97 -31.29 -4.65
C ASN A 142 11.35 -30.88 -5.18
N ILE A 143 11.38 -29.99 -6.16
CA ILE A 143 12.64 -29.49 -6.73
C ILE A 143 13.39 -28.57 -5.75
N PHE A 144 12.69 -27.85 -4.86
CA PHE A 144 13.32 -27.12 -3.77
C PHE A 144 14.09 -28.07 -2.86
N LEU A 145 13.48 -29.18 -2.44
CA LEU A 145 14.15 -30.17 -1.59
C LEU A 145 15.37 -30.78 -2.28
N ARG A 146 15.24 -31.11 -3.58
CA ARG A 146 16.36 -31.65 -4.38
C ARG A 146 17.52 -30.68 -4.48
N MET A 147 17.25 -29.38 -4.70
CA MET A 147 18.28 -28.35 -4.68
C MET A 147 18.86 -28.19 -3.27
N LEU A 148 18.02 -28.14 -2.24
CA LEU A 148 18.45 -28.00 -0.85
C LEU A 148 19.44 -29.10 -0.47
N GLN A 149 19.21 -30.35 -0.86
CA GLN A 149 20.09 -31.49 -0.59
C GLN A 149 21.51 -31.33 -1.11
N ILE A 150 21.72 -30.62 -2.21
CA ILE A 150 23.04 -30.48 -2.83
C ILE A 150 23.82 -29.26 -2.35
N LEU A 151 23.16 -28.29 -1.71
CA LEU A 151 23.79 -27.06 -1.22
C LEU A 151 24.62 -27.30 0.05
N GLN A 152 25.82 -26.72 0.13
CA GLN A 152 26.69 -26.85 1.30
C GLN A 152 26.42 -25.76 2.34
N ILE A 153 25.28 -25.85 3.03
CA ILE A 153 24.92 -24.93 4.11
C ILE A 153 25.89 -25.12 5.29
N LYS A 154 26.48 -24.02 5.77
CA LYS A 154 27.38 -24.05 6.92
C LYS A 154 26.55 -24.03 8.20
N ASN A 155 26.93 -24.83 9.20
CA ASN A 155 26.29 -24.81 10.54
C ASN A 155 26.42 -23.44 11.24
N THR A 156 27.34 -22.59 10.79
CA THR A 156 27.58 -21.24 11.30
C THR A 156 26.83 -20.17 10.51
N ASP A 157 26.09 -20.53 9.47
CA ASP A 157 25.34 -19.58 8.64
C ASP A 157 24.09 -19.11 9.41
N PRO A 158 24.04 -17.87 9.91
CA PRO A 158 22.97 -17.43 10.79
C PRO A 158 21.64 -17.24 10.04
N ALA A 159 21.64 -17.15 8.71
CA ALA A 159 20.44 -16.99 7.90
C ALA A 159 19.79 -18.34 7.55
N TRP A 160 20.60 -19.37 7.33
CA TRP A 160 20.15 -20.59 6.67
C TRP A 160 20.36 -21.90 7.45
N TYR A 161 21.09 -21.89 8.58
CA TYR A 161 21.38 -23.12 9.33
C TYR A 161 20.12 -23.90 9.74
N TRP A 162 19.00 -23.23 9.93
CA TRP A 162 17.72 -23.83 10.32
C TRP A 162 17.14 -24.77 9.25
N LEU A 163 17.62 -24.71 8.01
CA LEU A 163 17.24 -25.63 6.92
C LEU A 163 17.97 -26.99 6.99
N LEU A 164 19.04 -27.12 7.77
CA LEU A 164 19.84 -28.35 7.87
C LEU A 164 19.04 -29.60 8.30
N PRO A 165 18.06 -29.54 9.21
CA PRO A 165 17.22 -30.68 9.53
C PRO A 165 16.42 -31.16 8.31
N TYR A 166 15.81 -30.24 7.56
CA TYR A 166 15.03 -30.52 6.35
C TYR A 166 15.90 -31.08 5.22
N GLN A 167 17.12 -30.54 5.08
CA GLN A 167 18.10 -31.05 4.13
C GLN A 167 18.44 -32.53 4.38
N LYS A 168 18.54 -32.94 5.65
CA LYS A 168 18.91 -34.33 6.03
C LYS A 168 17.73 -35.29 5.98
N SER A 169 16.56 -34.85 6.44
CA SER A 169 15.36 -35.70 6.50
C SER A 169 14.62 -35.80 5.17
N ASN A 170 14.88 -34.87 4.24
CA ASN A 170 14.09 -34.68 3.02
C ASN A 170 12.60 -34.45 3.32
N ALA A 171 12.29 -33.87 4.48
CA ALA A 171 10.93 -33.54 4.86
C ALA A 171 10.48 -32.26 4.14
N PRO A 172 9.20 -32.18 3.71
CA PRO A 172 8.65 -30.96 3.14
C PRO A 172 8.69 -29.82 4.15
N LEU A 173 8.95 -28.60 3.66
CA LEU A 173 8.83 -27.40 4.46
C LEU A 173 7.40 -26.86 4.36
N ASP A 174 6.85 -26.39 5.47
CA ASP A 174 5.54 -25.75 5.49
C ASP A 174 5.64 -24.24 5.74
N ARG A 175 4.52 -23.54 5.48
CA ARG A 175 4.43 -22.09 5.72
C ARG A 175 4.64 -21.76 7.20
N ALA A 176 4.17 -22.60 8.12
CA ALA A 176 4.25 -22.35 9.55
C ALA A 176 5.70 -22.26 10.04
N GLU A 177 6.58 -23.10 9.54
CA GLU A 177 8.01 -23.03 9.86
C GLU A 177 8.63 -21.74 9.31
N LEU A 178 8.29 -21.31 8.10
CA LEU A 178 8.78 -20.03 7.56
C LEU A 178 8.36 -18.84 8.44
N LEU A 179 7.10 -18.80 8.89
CA LEU A 179 6.62 -17.74 9.80
C LEU A 179 7.36 -17.77 11.13
N LYS A 180 7.59 -18.96 11.68
CA LYS A 180 8.39 -19.16 12.90
C LYS A 180 9.84 -18.69 12.71
N GLN A 181 10.43 -18.87 11.53
CA GLN A 181 11.76 -18.35 11.23
C GLN A 181 11.78 -16.84 11.07
N CYS A 182 10.73 -16.22 10.50
CA CYS A 182 10.61 -14.75 10.49
C CYS A 182 10.62 -14.17 11.92
N LYS A 183 9.98 -14.84 12.88
CA LYS A 183 9.96 -14.45 14.30
C LYS A 183 11.31 -14.64 14.99
N ASN A 184 11.95 -15.79 14.80
CA ASN A 184 13.12 -16.18 15.59
C ASN A 184 14.46 -15.83 14.91
N ASN A 185 14.46 -15.51 13.62
CA ASN A 185 15.67 -15.26 12.84
C ASN A 185 15.58 -13.93 12.09
N ALA A 186 16.17 -12.89 12.70
CA ALA A 186 16.21 -11.55 12.12
C ALA A 186 16.92 -11.48 10.76
N ASN A 187 17.84 -12.40 10.44
CA ASN A 187 18.48 -12.46 9.13
C ASN A 187 17.53 -13.00 8.08
N PHE A 188 16.71 -13.99 8.43
CA PHE A 188 15.69 -14.53 7.52
C PHE A 188 14.63 -13.48 7.22
N LEU A 189 14.15 -12.73 8.22
CA LEU A 189 13.25 -11.60 7.98
C LEU A 189 13.88 -10.57 7.03
N SER A 190 15.17 -10.25 7.22
CA SER A 190 15.90 -9.36 6.30
C SER A 190 15.95 -9.90 4.88
N ILE A 191 16.14 -11.21 4.69
CA ILE A 191 16.10 -11.84 3.37
C ILE A 191 14.73 -11.65 2.73
N VAL A 192 13.64 -11.92 3.46
CA VAL A 192 12.27 -11.76 2.93
C VAL A 192 12.00 -10.31 2.52
N THR A 193 12.43 -9.33 3.32
CA THR A 193 12.25 -7.89 3.02
C THR A 193 13.17 -7.36 1.91
N GLU A 194 14.29 -8.02 1.64
CA GLU A 194 15.24 -7.58 0.59
C GLU A 194 15.08 -8.36 -0.72
N LEU A 195 14.35 -9.48 -0.73
CA LEU A 195 14.23 -10.34 -1.90
C LEU A 195 13.67 -9.62 -3.14
N ILE A 196 12.57 -8.87 -2.99
CA ILE A 196 11.99 -8.09 -4.10
C ILE A 196 12.93 -6.96 -4.56
N PRO A 197 13.45 -6.09 -3.67
CA PRO A 197 14.47 -5.10 -4.03
C PRO A 197 15.68 -5.69 -4.77
N GLU A 198 16.24 -6.80 -4.28
CA GLU A 198 17.38 -7.48 -4.92
C GLU A 198 17.02 -8.04 -6.31
N CYS A 199 15.77 -8.51 -6.51
CA CYS A 199 15.29 -8.91 -7.84
C CYS A 199 15.26 -7.71 -8.79
N PHE A 200 14.77 -6.56 -8.34
CA PHE A 200 14.73 -5.34 -9.14
C PHE A 200 16.10 -4.75 -9.44
N GLU A 201 17.09 -4.94 -8.56
CA GLU A 201 18.48 -4.58 -8.88
C GLU A 201 19.08 -5.49 -9.96
N ALA A 202 18.67 -6.76 -10.02
CA ALA A 202 19.17 -7.70 -11.02
C ALA A 202 18.48 -7.55 -12.38
N ILE A 203 17.21 -7.13 -12.39
CA ILE A 203 16.32 -7.10 -13.54
C ILE A 203 16.18 -5.65 -14.07
N GLU A 204 16.44 -5.43 -15.35
CA GLU A 204 16.21 -4.12 -15.98
C GLU A 204 14.71 -3.81 -16.13
N GLN A 205 14.34 -2.52 -16.13
CA GLN A 205 12.98 -1.98 -15.90
C GLN A 205 11.81 -2.60 -16.73
N LYS A 206 12.09 -3.32 -17.82
CA LYS A 206 11.08 -3.87 -18.74
C LYS A 206 10.63 -5.31 -18.42
N GLN A 207 11.16 -5.96 -17.40
CA GLN A 207 11.04 -7.40 -17.17
C GLN A 207 10.28 -7.78 -15.88
N HIS A 208 9.63 -6.83 -15.21
CA HIS A 208 9.10 -7.02 -13.85
C HIS A 208 7.85 -7.92 -13.72
N ARG A 209 7.14 -8.21 -14.81
CA ARG A 209 5.88 -8.99 -14.76
C ARG A 209 6.07 -10.47 -14.39
N SER A 210 7.30 -10.99 -14.43
CA SER A 210 7.60 -12.39 -14.12
C SER A 210 7.74 -12.69 -12.62
N LEU A 211 7.81 -11.67 -11.76
CA LEU A 211 8.11 -11.83 -10.33
C LEU A 211 6.90 -12.15 -9.44
N GLN A 212 5.74 -12.52 -10.01
CA GLN A 212 4.50 -12.77 -9.25
C GLN A 212 4.67 -13.76 -8.10
N VAL A 213 5.46 -14.82 -8.29
CA VAL A 213 5.77 -15.80 -7.24
C VAL A 213 6.51 -15.17 -6.05
N VAL A 214 7.41 -14.21 -6.32
CA VAL A 214 8.19 -13.50 -5.30
C VAL A 214 7.30 -12.52 -4.55
N PHE A 215 6.46 -11.76 -5.28
CA PHE A 215 5.45 -10.88 -4.70
C PHE A 215 4.50 -11.64 -3.76
N SER A 216 3.98 -12.76 -4.22
CA SER A 216 3.06 -13.61 -3.46
C SER A 216 3.74 -14.21 -2.23
N PHE A 217 4.97 -14.71 -2.38
CA PHE A 217 5.76 -15.26 -1.29
C PHE A 217 6.04 -14.20 -0.21
N CYS A 218 6.65 -13.07 -0.57
CA CYS A 218 7.00 -12.02 0.39
C CYS A 218 5.76 -11.48 1.09
N THR A 219 4.67 -11.21 0.37
CA THR A 219 3.43 -10.69 0.97
C THR A 219 2.80 -11.72 1.91
N SER A 220 2.68 -12.98 1.48
CA SER A 220 2.10 -14.05 2.30
C SER A 220 2.89 -14.29 3.59
N ILE A 221 4.22 -14.24 3.52
CA ILE A 221 5.09 -14.43 4.68
C ILE A 221 5.09 -13.20 5.59
N LEU A 222 5.16 -11.98 5.05
CA LEU A 222 5.17 -10.76 5.87
C LEU A 222 3.82 -10.51 6.54
N CYS A 223 2.69 -10.62 5.81
CA CYS A 223 1.36 -10.51 6.41
C CYS A 223 1.12 -11.64 7.42
N GLY A 224 1.48 -12.88 7.08
CA GLY A 224 1.34 -14.01 8.01
C GLY A 224 2.22 -13.88 9.26
N TYR A 225 3.40 -13.27 9.12
CA TYR A 225 4.29 -13.00 10.24
C TYR A 225 3.68 -11.93 11.15
N LEU A 226 3.19 -10.83 10.59
CA LEU A 226 2.53 -9.76 11.35
C LEU A 226 1.27 -10.28 12.05
N ASP A 227 0.47 -11.10 11.38
CA ASP A 227 -0.75 -11.66 11.96
C ASP A 227 -0.46 -12.59 13.15
N ALA A 228 0.54 -13.46 13.02
CA ALA A 228 0.89 -14.46 14.03
C ALA A 228 1.80 -13.95 15.16
N CYS A 229 2.27 -12.70 15.10
CA CYS A 229 3.22 -12.16 16.08
C CYS A 229 2.52 -11.17 17.03
N ASP A 230 2.46 -11.52 18.33
CA ASP A 230 1.89 -10.64 19.36
C ASP A 230 2.82 -9.48 19.73
N ASP A 231 4.14 -9.72 19.75
CA ASP A 231 5.16 -8.75 20.16
C ASP A 231 6.08 -8.38 18.99
N ILE A 232 5.74 -7.32 18.27
CA ILE A 232 6.54 -6.82 17.15
C ILE A 232 7.52 -5.75 17.66
N SER A 233 8.83 -6.00 17.52
CA SER A 233 9.86 -5.03 17.93
C SER A 233 10.05 -3.89 16.92
N ASP A 234 10.41 -2.70 17.39
CA ASP A 234 10.72 -1.52 16.56
C ASP A 234 11.76 -1.81 15.47
N ALA A 235 12.75 -2.65 15.77
CA ALA A 235 13.78 -3.04 14.81
C ALA A 235 13.21 -3.88 13.65
N MET A 236 12.20 -4.71 13.91
CA MET A 236 11.49 -5.47 12.88
C MET A 236 10.57 -4.56 12.08
N VAL A 237 9.85 -3.65 12.76
CA VAL A 237 9.03 -2.61 12.09
C VAL A 237 9.90 -1.78 11.14
N ALA A 238 11.09 -1.36 11.56
CA ALA A 238 12.00 -0.58 10.70
C ALA A 238 12.38 -1.33 9.40
N LYS A 239 12.60 -2.65 9.47
CA LYS A 239 12.88 -3.48 8.28
C LYS A 239 11.66 -3.59 7.35
N ILE A 240 10.48 -3.83 7.92
CA ILE A 240 9.23 -3.90 7.16
C ILE A 240 8.90 -2.54 6.54
N MET A 241 9.12 -1.44 7.26
CA MET A 241 8.91 -0.09 6.76
C MET A 241 9.86 0.25 5.60
N ALA A 242 11.11 -0.22 5.65
CA ALA A 242 12.03 -0.07 4.52
C ALA A 242 11.50 -0.78 3.26
N PHE A 243 10.95 -1.99 3.41
CA PHE A 243 10.26 -2.71 2.34
C PHE A 243 9.06 -1.92 1.79
N VAL A 244 8.17 -1.46 2.68
CA VAL A 244 6.97 -0.68 2.32
C VAL A 244 7.35 0.55 1.51
N VAL A 245 8.27 1.37 2.02
CA VAL A 245 8.68 2.63 1.38
C VAL A 245 9.33 2.40 0.01
N ARG A 246 10.14 1.34 -0.14
CA ARG A 246 10.70 0.98 -1.46
C ARG A 246 9.59 0.58 -2.43
N GLY A 247 8.61 -0.21 -2.00
CA GLY A 247 7.51 -0.62 -2.88
C GLY A 247 6.62 0.52 -3.32
N LEU A 248 6.23 1.42 -2.41
CA LEU A 248 5.45 2.61 -2.75
C LEU A 248 6.20 3.58 -3.70
N ARG A 249 7.54 3.52 -3.76
CA ARG A 249 8.38 4.36 -4.64
C ARG A 249 8.83 3.66 -5.92
N SER A 250 8.61 2.36 -6.04
CA SER A 250 9.19 1.55 -7.12
C SER A 250 8.59 1.83 -8.50
N GLY A 251 7.38 2.40 -8.55
CA GLY A 251 6.61 2.55 -9.79
C GLY A 251 6.05 1.23 -10.34
N ASN A 252 6.33 0.10 -9.69
CA ASN A 252 5.74 -1.20 -10.03
C ASN A 252 4.44 -1.40 -9.23
N THR A 253 3.36 -1.70 -9.94
CA THR A 253 2.02 -1.83 -9.36
C THR A 253 1.91 -3.02 -8.41
N ASP A 254 2.44 -4.19 -8.78
CA ASP A 254 2.42 -5.38 -7.92
C ASP A 254 3.22 -5.17 -6.62
N PHE A 255 4.41 -4.56 -6.69
CA PHE A 255 5.18 -4.27 -5.48
C PHE A 255 4.50 -3.20 -4.61
N ALA A 256 3.87 -2.19 -5.22
CA ALA A 256 3.06 -1.23 -4.49
C ALA A 256 1.87 -1.92 -3.78
N MET A 257 1.17 -2.86 -4.44
CA MET A 257 0.10 -3.64 -3.82
C MET A 257 0.62 -4.48 -2.64
N CYS A 258 1.76 -5.17 -2.79
CA CYS A 258 2.40 -5.89 -1.70
C CYS A 258 2.67 -4.98 -0.50
N SER A 259 3.24 -3.80 -0.75
CA SER A 259 3.50 -2.80 0.30
C SER A 259 2.24 -2.30 0.98
N LEU A 260 1.16 -2.07 0.22
CA LEU A 260 -0.14 -1.62 0.75
C LEU A 260 -0.77 -2.69 1.66
N MET A 261 -0.76 -3.96 1.23
CA MET A 261 -1.25 -5.08 2.04
C MET A 261 -0.45 -5.24 3.34
N VAL A 262 0.89 -5.21 3.25
CA VAL A 262 1.76 -5.28 4.43
C VAL A 262 1.56 -4.07 5.35
N THR A 263 1.30 -2.88 4.80
CA THR A 263 1.01 -1.66 5.58
C THR A 263 -0.31 -1.80 6.34
N SER A 264 -1.34 -2.35 5.70
CA SER A 264 -2.65 -2.57 6.32
C SER A 264 -2.53 -3.52 7.51
N GLU A 265 -1.84 -4.65 7.33
CA GLU A 265 -1.61 -5.62 8.40
C GLU A 265 -0.77 -5.03 9.55
N LEU A 266 0.28 -4.28 9.20
CA LEU A 266 1.13 -3.61 10.18
C LEU A 266 0.33 -2.60 11.03
N ALA A 267 -0.55 -1.83 10.39
CA ALA A 267 -1.41 -0.87 11.08
C ALA A 267 -2.43 -1.54 12.01
N ILE A 268 -2.87 -2.76 11.73
CA ILE A 268 -3.77 -3.49 12.65
C ILE A 268 -3.00 -3.98 13.88
N LYS A 269 -1.76 -4.45 13.70
CA LYS A 269 -1.00 -5.17 14.74
C LYS A 269 -0.07 -4.28 15.56
N TYR A 270 0.33 -3.13 15.04
CA TYR A 270 1.33 -2.27 15.66
C TYR A 270 0.88 -0.81 15.71
N SER A 271 1.08 -0.15 16.86
CA SER A 271 0.81 1.28 17.03
C SER A 271 1.94 2.10 16.41
N LEU A 272 1.71 2.61 15.21
CA LEU A 272 2.65 3.48 14.50
C LEU A 272 2.64 4.89 15.12
N LEU A 273 3.74 5.61 14.94
CA LEU A 273 3.82 7.02 15.31
C LEU A 273 2.88 7.83 14.38
N PRO A 274 2.12 8.82 14.91
CA PRO A 274 1.22 9.63 14.09
C PRO A 274 1.90 10.28 12.88
N THR A 275 3.15 10.72 13.04
CA THR A 275 3.96 11.30 11.95
C THR A 275 4.27 10.28 10.85
N THR A 276 4.43 9.00 11.19
CA THR A 276 4.62 7.93 10.20
C THR A 276 3.33 7.67 9.43
N CYS A 277 2.17 7.67 10.10
CA CYS A 277 0.87 7.54 9.46
C CYS A 277 0.58 8.69 8.49
N GLU A 278 0.91 9.93 8.87
CA GLU A 278 0.80 11.11 8.00
C GLU A 278 1.67 10.97 6.73
N ILE A 279 2.93 10.53 6.88
CA ILE A 279 3.85 10.33 5.76
C ILE A 279 3.38 9.19 4.85
N LEU A 280 2.90 8.09 5.41
CA LEU A 280 2.35 6.97 4.63
C LEU A 280 1.11 7.41 3.85
N THR A 281 0.20 8.12 4.50
CA THR A 281 -1.01 8.66 3.86
C THR A 281 -0.65 9.61 2.71
N ASP A 282 0.33 10.51 2.91
CA ASP A 282 0.85 11.35 1.83
C ASP A 282 1.40 10.52 0.67
N LYS A 283 2.24 9.52 0.95
CA LYS A 283 2.84 8.71 -0.12
C LYS A 283 1.83 7.85 -0.87
N ILE A 284 0.85 7.28 -0.19
CA ILE A 284 -0.18 6.43 -0.79
C ILE A 284 -1.09 7.28 -1.68
N LEU A 285 -1.64 8.38 -1.15
CA LEU A 285 -2.58 9.22 -1.89
C LEU A 285 -1.92 9.99 -3.05
N THR A 286 -0.62 10.31 -2.94
CA THR A 286 0.08 11.02 -4.01
C THR A 286 0.59 10.13 -5.14
N ASN A 287 0.64 8.82 -4.92
CA ASN A 287 0.99 7.82 -5.93
C ASN A 287 -0.23 7.00 -6.39
N LEU A 288 -1.44 7.55 -6.20
CA LEU A 288 -2.68 6.91 -6.62
C LEU A 288 -2.66 6.73 -8.15
N THR A 289 -2.98 5.53 -8.60
CA THR A 289 -3.29 5.20 -9.99
C THR A 289 -4.62 4.46 -10.01
N GLU A 290 -5.31 4.42 -11.14
CA GLU A 290 -6.60 3.72 -11.27
C GLU A 290 -6.51 2.25 -10.85
N GLU A 291 -5.43 1.55 -11.25
CA GLU A 291 -5.17 0.16 -10.88
C GLU A 291 -4.96 -0.06 -9.37
N LEU A 292 -4.35 0.92 -8.67
CA LEU A 292 -4.06 0.84 -7.24
C LEU A 292 -5.16 1.43 -6.36
N ALA A 293 -6.13 2.14 -6.95
CA ALA A 293 -7.00 3.04 -6.21
C ALA A 293 -7.78 2.38 -5.08
N PHE A 294 -8.39 1.23 -5.37
CA PHE A 294 -9.17 0.46 -4.39
C PHE A 294 -8.29 0.04 -3.20
N THR A 295 -7.16 -0.62 -3.46
CA THR A 295 -6.25 -1.13 -2.43
C THR A 295 -5.58 -0.01 -1.64
N ALA A 296 -5.20 1.07 -2.33
CA ALA A 296 -4.58 2.26 -1.73
C ALA A 296 -5.54 2.96 -0.76
N LEU A 297 -6.76 3.24 -1.19
CA LEU A 297 -7.77 3.89 -0.34
C LEU A 297 -8.21 2.98 0.81
N SER A 298 -8.36 1.68 0.56
CA SER A 298 -8.62 0.70 1.62
C SER A 298 -7.53 0.74 2.70
N THR A 299 -6.26 0.80 2.30
CA THR A 299 -5.13 0.89 3.23
C THR A 299 -5.16 2.19 4.03
N VAL A 300 -5.49 3.32 3.39
CA VAL A 300 -5.63 4.61 4.08
C VAL A 300 -6.80 4.57 5.07
N ILE A 301 -7.94 3.99 4.70
CA ILE A 301 -9.08 3.83 5.60
C ILE A 301 -8.69 2.97 6.82
N VAL A 302 -8.01 1.84 6.62
CA VAL A 302 -7.52 1.00 7.71
C VAL A 302 -6.56 1.78 8.63
N LEU A 303 -5.67 2.61 8.08
CA LEU A 303 -4.82 3.49 8.89
C LEU A 303 -5.66 4.39 9.79
N PHE A 304 -6.65 5.10 9.24
CA PHE A 304 -7.52 5.99 10.03
C PHE A 304 -8.43 5.26 11.03
N GLN A 305 -8.77 4.00 10.78
CA GLN A 305 -9.57 3.18 11.70
C GLN A 305 -8.76 2.68 12.90
N THR A 306 -7.50 2.30 12.66
CA THR A 306 -6.66 1.56 13.63
C THR A 306 -5.63 2.43 14.35
N GLN A 307 -5.25 3.57 13.77
CA GLN A 307 -4.19 4.44 14.29
C GLN A 307 -4.76 5.77 14.78
N SER A 308 -4.10 6.37 15.78
CA SER A 308 -4.51 7.66 16.34
C SER A 308 -3.83 8.83 15.59
N PHE A 309 -4.44 9.30 14.49
CA PHE A 309 -4.00 10.51 13.80
C PHE A 309 -5.15 11.17 13.01
N ASP A 310 -5.17 12.51 13.00
CA ASP A 310 -6.31 13.29 12.46
C ASP A 310 -5.88 14.31 11.39
N ARG A 311 -4.77 14.06 10.70
CA ARG A 311 -4.18 15.04 9.78
C ARG A 311 -3.84 14.44 8.43
N ILE A 312 -4.21 15.17 7.37
CA ILE A 312 -3.80 14.89 5.99
C ILE A 312 -3.02 16.11 5.48
N PRO A 313 -1.77 15.95 5.02
CA PRO A 313 -0.97 17.08 4.56
C PRO A 313 -1.63 17.85 3.39
N ALA A 314 -1.67 19.18 3.48
CA ALA A 314 -2.28 20.04 2.45
C ALA A 314 -1.72 19.83 1.02
N LYS A 315 -0.48 19.32 0.91
CA LYS A 315 0.16 18.97 -0.36
C LYS A 315 -0.54 17.83 -1.11
N VAL A 316 -1.22 16.93 -0.38
CA VAL A 316 -1.99 15.81 -0.93
C VAL A 316 -3.16 16.35 -1.75
N PHE A 317 -3.95 17.25 -1.18
CA PHE A 317 -5.10 17.86 -1.87
C PHE A 317 -4.70 18.63 -3.12
N LYS A 318 -3.55 19.33 -3.09
CA LYS A 318 -2.98 19.97 -4.30
C LYS A 318 -2.72 18.98 -5.43
N LYS A 319 -2.29 17.75 -5.12
CA LYS A 319 -2.00 16.72 -6.12
C LYS A 319 -3.27 16.00 -6.58
N ILE A 320 -4.16 15.63 -5.66
CA ILE A 320 -5.45 15.00 -5.99
C ILE A 320 -6.20 15.82 -7.04
N VAL A 321 -6.24 17.13 -6.80
CA VAL A 321 -6.98 18.09 -7.64
C VAL A 321 -6.29 18.37 -8.97
N ARG A 322 -4.96 18.17 -9.07
CA ARG A 322 -4.20 18.39 -10.31
C ARG A 322 -4.15 17.20 -11.26
N HIS A 323 -4.41 15.99 -10.77
CA HIS A 323 -4.17 14.75 -11.50
C HIS A 323 -5.47 13.99 -11.87
N ASP A 324 -6.63 14.66 -11.90
CA ASP A 324 -7.95 14.03 -12.18
C ASP A 324 -8.29 12.84 -11.26
N HIS A 325 -7.64 12.73 -10.10
CA HIS A 325 -7.91 11.66 -9.12
C HIS A 325 -9.22 11.88 -8.35
N GLN A 326 -9.92 12.98 -8.61
CA GLN A 326 -11.16 13.37 -7.94
C GLN A 326 -12.25 12.31 -8.12
N SER A 327 -12.56 11.96 -9.37
CA SER A 327 -13.59 10.97 -9.71
C SER A 327 -13.25 9.59 -9.14
N ILE A 328 -11.97 9.21 -9.19
CA ILE A 328 -11.49 7.94 -8.65
C ILE A 328 -11.72 7.89 -7.13
N ILE A 329 -11.36 8.93 -6.40
CA ILE A 329 -11.55 8.95 -4.94
C ILE A 329 -13.04 8.90 -4.59
N ILE A 330 -13.88 9.67 -5.30
CA ILE A 330 -15.32 9.70 -5.05
C ILE A 330 -15.92 8.31 -5.25
N GLU A 331 -15.67 7.69 -6.40
CA GLU A 331 -16.21 6.37 -6.76
C GLU A 331 -15.73 5.27 -5.81
N GLN A 332 -14.44 5.26 -5.47
CA GLN A 332 -13.87 4.20 -4.64
C GLN A 332 -14.26 4.36 -3.17
N VAL A 333 -14.35 5.58 -2.63
CA VAL A 333 -14.84 5.80 -1.27
C VAL A 333 -16.31 5.41 -1.15
N GLU A 334 -17.14 5.69 -2.16
CA GLU A 334 -18.53 5.21 -2.18
C GLU A 334 -18.58 3.68 -2.14
N LYS A 335 -17.84 3.01 -3.01
CA LYS A 335 -17.74 1.53 -3.01
C LYS A 335 -17.27 0.97 -1.67
N LEU A 336 -16.30 1.61 -1.03
CA LEU A 336 -15.76 1.17 0.26
C LEU A 336 -16.69 1.48 1.43
N SER A 337 -17.52 2.52 1.33
CA SER A 337 -18.54 2.85 2.34
C SER A 337 -19.60 1.77 2.49
N ASP A 338 -19.90 1.02 1.41
CA ASP A 338 -20.81 -0.12 1.46
C ASP A 338 -20.18 -1.37 2.13
N MET A 339 -18.84 -1.44 2.21
CA MET A 339 -18.11 -2.62 2.69
C MET A 339 -17.50 -2.44 4.09
N THR A 340 -17.13 -1.21 4.45
CA THR A 340 -16.30 -0.90 5.64
C THR A 340 -16.69 0.42 6.27
N ASN A 341 -16.33 0.62 7.55
CA ASN A 341 -16.58 1.91 8.22
C ASN A 341 -15.60 2.98 7.71
N VAL A 342 -16.05 3.88 6.84
CA VAL A 342 -15.21 4.96 6.30
C VAL A 342 -15.23 6.24 7.14
N GLU A 343 -15.99 6.30 8.24
CA GLU A 343 -16.29 7.52 9.00
C GLU A 343 -15.03 8.26 9.46
N SER A 344 -14.05 7.56 10.06
CA SER A 344 -12.81 8.17 10.55
C SER A 344 -12.03 8.86 9.44
N PHE A 345 -11.91 8.20 8.28
CA PHE A 345 -11.23 8.77 7.12
C PHE A 345 -12.02 9.93 6.53
N VAL A 346 -13.32 9.74 6.28
CA VAL A 346 -14.19 10.76 5.65
C VAL A 346 -14.29 12.01 6.53
N SER A 347 -14.38 11.85 7.85
CA SER A 347 -14.37 12.96 8.81
C SER A 347 -13.13 13.83 8.64
N VAL A 348 -11.95 13.22 8.70
CA VAL A 348 -10.67 13.93 8.62
C VAL A 348 -10.46 14.48 7.21
N PHE A 349 -10.78 13.71 6.18
CA PHE A 349 -10.61 14.10 4.78
C PHE A 349 -11.49 15.30 4.43
N LEU A 350 -12.78 15.24 4.75
CA LEU A 350 -13.70 16.35 4.51
C LEU A 350 -13.31 17.57 5.33
N SER A 351 -12.94 17.43 6.60
CA SER A 351 -12.53 18.58 7.42
C SER A 351 -11.35 19.32 6.83
N ASN A 352 -10.29 18.60 6.47
CA ASN A 352 -9.09 19.20 5.89
C ASN A 352 -9.38 19.77 4.49
N LEU A 353 -10.16 19.08 3.65
CA LEU A 353 -10.54 19.60 2.34
C LEU A 353 -11.39 20.87 2.46
N PHE A 354 -12.30 20.88 3.43
CA PHE A 354 -13.20 21.97 3.71
C PHE A 354 -12.45 23.22 4.18
N GLU A 355 -11.59 23.09 5.19
CA GLU A 355 -10.76 24.19 5.68
C GLU A 355 -9.92 24.80 4.55
N ASN A 356 -9.27 23.95 3.75
CA ASN A 356 -8.45 24.40 2.63
C ASN A 356 -9.26 25.06 1.50
N ALA A 357 -10.44 24.54 1.16
CA ALA A 357 -11.29 25.09 0.10
C ALA A 357 -11.87 26.45 0.51
N VAL A 358 -12.28 26.61 1.77
CA VAL A 358 -12.81 27.88 2.27
C VAL A 358 -11.71 28.93 2.40
N ASP A 359 -10.53 28.56 2.87
CA ASP A 359 -9.40 29.49 2.93
C ASP A 359 -9.01 29.97 1.51
N GLU A 360 -9.10 29.10 0.48
CA GLU A 360 -8.90 29.51 -0.92
C GLU A 360 -9.99 30.45 -1.45
N ALA A 361 -11.25 30.19 -1.12
CA ALA A 361 -12.37 31.05 -1.48
C ALA A 361 -12.21 32.48 -0.92
N THR A 362 -11.68 32.61 0.30
CA THR A 362 -11.45 33.90 0.95
C THR A 362 -10.15 34.60 0.48
N ALA A 363 -9.13 33.85 0.08
CA ALA A 363 -7.82 34.38 -0.33
C ALA A 363 -7.76 34.91 -1.77
N LYS A 364 -8.87 34.92 -2.53
CA LYS A 364 -8.94 35.31 -3.96
C LYS A 364 -7.95 34.53 -4.87
N SER A 365 -7.45 33.36 -4.45
CA SER A 365 -6.56 32.55 -5.28
C SER A 365 -7.36 31.77 -6.32
N PHE A 366 -6.96 31.89 -7.59
CA PHE A 366 -7.72 31.56 -8.80
C PHE A 366 -7.96 30.05 -9.08
N ASP A 367 -7.73 29.16 -8.12
CA ASP A 367 -7.85 27.72 -8.32
C ASP A 367 -9.13 27.22 -7.62
N ALA A 368 -10.30 27.45 -8.24
CA ALA A 368 -11.62 27.01 -7.74
C ALA A 368 -11.79 25.48 -7.67
N SER A 369 -10.77 24.74 -8.13
CA SER A 369 -10.74 23.30 -8.29
C SER A 369 -10.90 22.52 -6.98
N ARG A 370 -10.44 23.04 -5.83
CA ARG A 370 -10.72 22.41 -4.51
C ARG A 370 -12.15 22.63 -4.05
N CYS A 371 -12.71 23.80 -4.35
CA CYS A 371 -14.10 24.09 -4.05
C CYS A 371 -15.02 23.17 -4.86
N GLU A 372 -14.76 23.00 -6.15
CA GLU A 372 -15.53 22.08 -7.01
C GLU A 372 -15.44 20.63 -6.51
N PHE A 373 -14.24 20.13 -6.21
CA PHE A 373 -14.06 18.80 -5.66
C PHE A 373 -14.82 18.58 -4.34
N LEU A 374 -14.79 19.57 -3.44
CA LEU A 374 -15.55 19.52 -2.20
C LEU A 374 -17.06 19.43 -2.45
N LYS A 375 -17.59 20.18 -3.43
CA LYS A 375 -19.01 20.11 -3.79
C LYS A 375 -19.38 18.73 -4.29
N GLU A 376 -18.55 18.13 -5.15
CA GLU A 376 -18.78 16.77 -5.65
C GLU A 376 -18.75 15.76 -4.50
N CYS A 377 -17.75 15.80 -3.62
CA CYS A 377 -17.69 14.92 -2.45
C CYS A 377 -18.95 15.05 -1.57
N LEU A 378 -19.40 16.27 -1.28
CA LEU A 378 -20.57 16.52 -0.42
C LEU A 378 -21.90 16.11 -1.08
N LEU A 379 -21.96 16.09 -2.42
CA LEU A 379 -23.15 15.70 -3.16
C LEU A 379 -23.21 14.20 -3.45
N GLU A 380 -22.09 13.54 -3.69
CA GLU A 380 -22.05 12.11 -3.99
C GLU A 380 -22.03 11.27 -2.69
N TRP A 381 -21.21 11.64 -1.70
CA TRP A 381 -21.08 10.83 -0.48
C TRP A 381 -22.31 10.86 0.42
N ARG A 382 -22.56 9.72 1.07
CA ARG A 382 -23.55 9.60 2.16
C ARG A 382 -22.89 10.10 3.44
N LEU A 383 -23.46 11.15 4.03
CA LEU A 383 -22.96 11.76 5.26
C LEU A 383 -23.83 11.29 6.42
N ASP A 384 -23.19 10.73 7.43
CA ASP A 384 -23.86 10.41 8.68
C ASP A 384 -24.31 11.68 9.43
N PRO A 385 -25.25 11.57 10.38
CA PRO A 385 -25.73 12.72 11.15
C PRO A 385 -24.60 13.52 11.82
N ASP A 386 -23.59 12.85 12.36
CA ASP A 386 -22.47 13.50 13.05
C ASP A 386 -21.54 14.23 12.07
N LEU A 387 -21.24 13.61 10.92
CA LEU A 387 -20.44 14.21 9.85
C LEU A 387 -21.16 15.40 9.22
N SER A 388 -22.46 15.28 8.98
CA SER A 388 -23.26 16.39 8.48
C SER A 388 -23.35 17.54 9.49
N GLU A 389 -23.49 17.27 10.80
CA GLU A 389 -23.42 18.31 11.84
C GLU A 389 -22.07 19.03 11.82
N MET A 390 -20.97 18.28 11.71
CA MET A 390 -19.62 18.83 11.62
C MET A 390 -19.47 19.74 10.39
N VAL A 391 -19.86 19.29 9.20
CA VAL A 391 -19.77 20.07 7.95
C VAL A 391 -20.56 21.37 8.08
N PHE A 392 -21.80 21.32 8.56
CA PHE A 392 -22.62 22.52 8.78
C PHE A 392 -22.01 23.45 9.83
N LYS A 393 -21.38 22.91 10.88
CA LYS A 393 -20.72 23.71 11.91
C LYS A 393 -19.51 24.46 11.38
N ILE A 394 -18.63 23.81 10.61
CA ILE A 394 -17.44 24.44 10.04
C ILE A 394 -17.87 25.50 9.00
N MET A 395 -18.87 25.20 8.17
CA MET A 395 -19.50 26.16 7.26
C MET A 395 -19.98 27.42 7.97
N LEU A 396 -20.74 27.26 9.05
CA LEU A 396 -21.29 28.38 9.81
C LEU A 396 -20.17 29.22 10.45
N GLN A 397 -19.16 28.58 11.06
CA GLN A 397 -18.03 29.26 11.68
C GLN A 397 -17.20 30.05 10.66
N LYS A 398 -16.97 29.50 9.47
CA LYS A 398 -16.21 30.21 8.43
C LYS A 398 -17.04 31.30 7.75
N PHE A 399 -18.35 31.12 7.62
CA PHE A 399 -19.24 32.17 7.15
C PHE A 399 -19.24 33.37 8.10
N ASP A 400 -19.25 33.12 9.42
CA ASP A 400 -19.11 34.16 10.45
C ASP A 400 -17.78 34.92 10.34
N LEU A 401 -16.67 34.20 10.15
CA LEU A 401 -15.37 34.84 9.89
C LEU A 401 -15.37 35.70 8.62
N ALA A 402 -15.99 35.20 7.54
CA ALA A 402 -16.11 35.91 6.27
C ALA A 402 -17.08 37.09 6.33
N ALA A 403 -18.07 37.07 7.24
CA ALA A 403 -19.05 38.16 7.40
C ALA A 403 -18.39 39.49 7.80
N ASN A 404 -17.19 39.46 8.37
CA ASN A 404 -16.41 40.66 8.68
C ASN A 404 -15.92 41.42 7.43
N ASN A 405 -15.93 40.80 6.25
CA ASN A 405 -15.53 41.42 4.99
C ASN A 405 -16.55 41.12 3.88
N GLU A 406 -17.27 42.15 3.42
CA GLU A 406 -18.27 42.10 2.35
C GLU A 406 -17.81 41.31 1.11
N GLU A 407 -16.56 41.50 0.65
CA GLU A 407 -16.06 40.79 -0.53
C GLU A 407 -15.87 39.29 -0.28
N SER A 408 -15.40 38.93 0.91
CA SER A 408 -15.20 37.52 1.30
C SER A 408 -16.54 36.81 1.53
N LYS A 409 -17.50 37.54 2.10
CA LYS A 409 -18.89 37.10 2.27
C LYS A 409 -19.56 36.82 0.94
N ALA A 410 -19.46 37.75 -0.03
CA ALA A 410 -20.03 37.57 -1.37
C ALA A 410 -19.38 36.39 -2.12
N ALA A 411 -18.06 36.23 -2.02
CA ALA A 411 -17.35 35.09 -2.62
C ALA A 411 -17.79 33.75 -2.02
N PHE A 412 -17.90 33.68 -0.69
CA PHE A 412 -18.37 32.48 0.00
C PHE A 412 -19.80 32.11 -0.41
N GLN A 413 -20.70 33.10 -0.43
CA GLN A 413 -22.09 32.92 -0.88
C GLN A 413 -22.15 32.41 -2.31
N HIS A 414 -21.42 33.03 -3.23
CA HIS A 414 -21.40 32.63 -4.64
C HIS A 414 -20.92 31.18 -4.83
N ILE A 415 -19.92 30.75 -4.07
CA ILE A 415 -19.33 29.42 -4.20
C ILE A 415 -20.22 28.36 -3.55
N PHE A 416 -20.73 28.59 -2.34
CA PHE A 416 -21.32 27.55 -1.52
C PHE A 416 -22.85 27.53 -1.47
N HIS A 417 -23.54 28.59 -1.91
CA HIS A 417 -25.00 28.70 -1.83
C HIS A 417 -25.74 27.47 -2.40
N SER A 418 -25.38 27.03 -3.61
CA SER A 418 -26.03 25.88 -4.25
C SER A 418 -25.80 24.57 -3.51
N THR A 419 -24.61 24.40 -2.91
CA THR A 419 -24.21 23.18 -2.21
C THR A 419 -24.84 23.13 -0.82
N LEU A 420 -24.82 24.24 -0.09
CA LEU A 420 -25.50 24.41 1.19
C LEU A 420 -27.00 24.19 1.06
N SER A 421 -27.65 24.74 0.03
CA SER A 421 -29.09 24.53 -0.17
C SER A 421 -29.42 23.06 -0.45
N ARG A 422 -28.61 22.36 -1.24
CA ARG A 422 -28.79 20.92 -1.49
C ARG A 422 -28.53 20.09 -0.24
N LEU A 423 -27.49 20.40 0.53
CA LEU A 423 -27.17 19.71 1.78
C LEU A 423 -28.26 19.92 2.84
N ALA A 424 -28.74 21.15 3.02
CA ALA A 424 -29.82 21.47 3.96
C ALA A 424 -31.13 20.74 3.57
N LYS A 425 -31.38 20.57 2.26
CA LYS A 425 -32.51 19.77 1.77
C LYS A 425 -32.33 18.26 1.98
N ARG A 426 -31.10 17.75 1.85
CA ARG A 426 -30.76 16.34 2.02
C ARG A 426 -30.74 15.92 3.50
N TYR A 427 -30.24 16.79 4.38
CA TYR A 427 -30.10 16.54 5.83
C TYR A 427 -30.83 17.61 6.67
N PRO A 428 -32.16 17.75 6.52
CA PRO A 428 -32.92 18.85 7.12
C PRO A 428 -32.94 18.78 8.65
N VAL A 429 -32.98 17.58 9.22
CA VAL A 429 -33.05 17.39 10.68
C VAL A 429 -31.76 17.86 11.35
N THR A 430 -30.60 17.46 10.82
CA THR A 430 -29.29 17.86 11.35
C THR A 430 -29.07 19.37 11.24
N TYR A 431 -29.45 19.93 10.09
CA TYR A 431 -29.40 21.36 9.85
C TYR A 431 -30.27 22.14 10.85
N ASP A 432 -31.54 21.77 11.02
CA ASP A 432 -32.47 22.41 11.96
C ASP A 432 -31.94 22.35 13.40
N MET A 433 -31.42 21.19 13.82
CA MET A 433 -30.83 21.02 15.14
C MET A 433 -29.63 21.94 15.35
N LEU A 434 -28.77 22.09 14.34
CA LEU A 434 -27.62 22.98 14.40
C LEU A 434 -28.03 24.44 14.52
N ILE A 435 -28.98 24.92 13.70
CA ILE A 435 -29.50 26.29 13.77
C ILE A 435 -30.13 26.59 15.13
N VAL A 436 -30.93 25.66 15.67
CA VAL A 436 -31.53 25.82 17.02
C VAL A 436 -30.45 25.85 18.11
N LYS A 437 -29.41 25.02 17.98
CA LYS A 437 -28.31 24.93 18.95
C LYS A 437 -27.42 26.18 18.90
N SER A 438 -27.14 26.72 17.72
CA SER A 438 -26.35 27.94 17.54
C SER A 438 -27.11 29.20 17.99
N ALA A 439 -28.41 29.29 17.73
CA ALA A 439 -29.26 30.36 18.24
C ALA A 439 -29.36 30.33 19.78
N LYS A 440 -29.57 29.15 20.39
CA LYS A 440 -29.67 29.01 21.86
C LYS A 440 -28.36 29.30 22.60
N LYS A 441 -27.22 28.97 22.00
CA LYS A 441 -25.91 29.14 22.61
C LYS A 441 -25.20 30.45 22.22
N HIS A 442 -25.86 31.31 21.43
CA HIS A 442 -25.27 32.53 20.84
C HIS A 442 -23.87 32.29 20.28
N ILE A 443 -23.72 31.23 19.48
CA ILE A 443 -22.42 30.85 18.90
C ILE A 443 -21.98 31.88 17.85
N VAL A 444 -22.96 32.49 17.18
CA VAL A 444 -22.81 33.46 16.08
C VAL A 444 -23.86 34.54 16.28
N SER A 445 -23.65 35.75 15.73
CA SER A 445 -24.66 36.82 15.79
C SER A 445 -25.96 36.42 15.09
N ASP A 446 -27.09 36.90 15.60
CA ASP A 446 -28.41 36.56 15.05
C ASP A 446 -28.56 37.03 13.59
N GLU A 447 -27.89 38.11 13.20
CA GLU A 447 -27.85 38.61 11.82
C GLU A 447 -27.13 37.64 10.88
N VAL A 448 -25.92 37.18 11.25
CA VAL A 448 -25.15 36.22 10.45
C VAL A 448 -25.89 34.88 10.37
N LEU A 449 -26.57 34.48 11.43
CA LEU A 449 -27.39 33.27 11.46
C LEU A 449 -28.59 33.38 10.51
N GLN A 450 -29.30 34.51 10.51
CA GLN A 450 -30.39 34.78 9.57
C GLN A 450 -29.89 34.77 8.11
N GLU A 451 -28.77 35.43 7.82
CA GLU A 451 -28.18 35.43 6.48
C GLU A 451 -27.73 34.05 6.02
N PHE A 452 -27.14 33.24 6.91
CA PHE A 452 -26.77 31.86 6.64
C PHE A 452 -28.01 31.00 6.33
N THR A 453 -29.09 31.18 7.10
CA THR A 453 -30.35 30.46 6.85
C THR A 453 -31.02 30.87 5.54
N ALA A 454 -30.98 32.17 5.20
CA ALA A 454 -31.45 32.68 3.92
C ALA A 454 -30.64 32.10 2.75
N MET A 455 -29.31 31.96 2.92
CA MET A 455 -28.44 31.32 1.92
C MET A 455 -28.78 29.84 1.72
N CYS A 456 -29.13 29.10 2.76
CA CYS A 456 -29.52 27.69 2.61
C CYS A 456 -30.89 27.54 1.93
N GLY A 457 -31.74 28.58 1.95
CA GLY A 457 -33.11 28.55 1.42
C GLY A 457 -34.01 27.57 2.18
N VAL A 458 -33.61 27.22 3.42
CA VAL A 458 -34.32 26.32 4.33
C VAL A 458 -34.27 26.99 5.70
N ALA A 459 -35.44 27.39 6.21
CA ALA A 459 -35.57 27.94 7.54
C ALA A 459 -36.47 27.02 8.39
N GLY A 460 -35.98 26.68 9.58
CA GLY A 460 -36.80 26.03 10.59
C GLY A 460 -37.88 26.99 11.10
N PHE A 461 -39.04 26.43 11.49
CA PHE A 461 -40.15 27.24 11.99
C PHE A 461 -39.83 27.86 13.36
N GLN A 462 -39.84 29.19 13.44
CA GLN A 462 -39.73 29.96 14.68
C GLN A 462 -41.03 30.75 14.97
N GLU A 463 -41.56 30.65 16.19
CA GLU A 463 -42.81 31.32 16.57
C GLU A 463 -42.72 32.86 16.53
N GLY A 464 -41.52 33.44 16.61
CA GLY A 464 -41.23 34.87 16.48
C GLY A 464 -40.57 35.32 15.16
N GLY A 465 -40.41 34.43 14.18
CA GLY A 465 -39.67 34.72 12.94
C GLY A 465 -40.35 35.73 12.01
N SER A 466 -39.54 36.31 11.11
CA SER A 466 -39.97 37.26 10.07
C SER A 466 -40.96 36.64 9.07
N GLN A 467 -41.64 37.45 8.25
CA GLN A 467 -42.54 36.94 7.21
C GLN A 467 -41.82 36.06 6.18
N SER A 468 -40.56 36.38 5.87
CA SER A 468 -39.65 35.57 5.06
C SER A 468 -39.32 34.22 5.70
N ASP A 469 -39.15 34.13 7.02
CA ASP A 469 -38.89 32.86 7.71
C ASP A 469 -40.12 31.95 7.67
N LEU A 470 -41.31 32.55 7.75
CA LEU A 470 -42.58 31.82 7.63
C LEU A 470 -42.73 31.17 6.24
N LEU A 471 -42.34 31.89 5.19
CA LEU A 471 -42.31 31.41 3.81
C LEU A 471 -41.31 30.28 3.61
N LEU A 472 -40.08 30.47 4.08
CA LEU A 472 -39.04 29.44 4.02
C LEU A 472 -39.44 28.19 4.83
N SER A 473 -40.17 28.37 5.93
CA SER A 473 -40.72 27.26 6.74
C SER A 473 -41.84 26.48 6.04
N LEU A 474 -42.59 27.10 5.12
CA LEU A 474 -43.58 26.41 4.28
C LEU A 474 -42.92 25.53 3.21
N CYS A 475 -41.79 25.97 2.69
CA CYS A 475 -40.99 25.25 1.69
C CYS A 475 -40.03 24.23 2.32
N HIS A 476 -40.07 24.05 3.64
CA HIS A 476 -39.16 23.20 4.38
C HIS A 476 -39.28 21.71 3.99
N PRO A 477 -38.19 20.93 3.85
CA PRO A 477 -38.24 19.51 3.46
C PRO A 477 -39.01 18.63 4.47
N THR A 478 -38.85 18.90 5.76
CA THR A 478 -39.53 18.18 6.85
C THR A 478 -41.00 18.55 6.97
N GLY A 479 -41.91 17.57 6.82
CA GLY A 479 -43.36 17.80 6.86
C GLY A 479 -43.90 18.38 8.18
N LYS A 480 -43.25 18.08 9.32
CA LYS A 480 -43.63 18.65 10.63
C LYS A 480 -43.45 20.16 10.68
N VAL A 481 -42.35 20.67 10.11
CA VAL A 481 -42.05 22.11 10.07
C VAL A 481 -43.07 22.84 9.19
N ARG A 482 -43.41 22.26 8.02
CA ARG A 482 -44.47 22.78 7.15
C ARG A 482 -45.84 22.83 7.85
N HIS A 483 -46.18 21.79 8.62
CA HIS A 483 -47.44 21.75 9.36
C HIS A 483 -47.51 22.84 10.45
N LEU A 484 -46.42 23.09 11.17
CA LEU A 484 -46.35 24.17 12.16
C LEU A 484 -46.46 25.55 11.52
N ALA A 485 -45.80 25.76 10.37
CA ALA A 485 -45.91 26.98 9.58
C ALA A 485 -47.34 27.23 9.11
N LEU A 486 -48.00 26.21 8.53
CA LEU A 486 -49.40 26.27 8.13
C LEU A 486 -50.32 26.57 9.32
N LYS A 487 -50.09 25.93 10.49
CA LYS A 487 -50.89 26.17 11.69
C LYS A 487 -50.80 27.63 12.17
N LYS A 488 -49.63 28.26 12.07
CA LYS A 488 -49.44 29.69 12.38
C LYS A 488 -50.15 30.59 11.37
N ILE A 489 -50.08 30.27 10.07
CA ILE A 489 -50.84 30.99 9.04
C ILE A 489 -52.35 30.88 9.29
N PHE A 490 -52.87 29.68 9.56
CA PHE A 490 -54.27 29.48 9.95
C PHE A 490 -54.64 30.23 11.25
N GLY A 491 -53.70 30.36 12.19
CA GLY A 491 -53.85 31.19 13.39
C GLY A 491 -53.98 32.69 13.05
N LEU A 492 -53.11 33.21 12.18
CA LEU A 492 -53.16 34.59 11.69
C LEU A 492 -54.45 34.91 10.91
N PHE A 493 -54.96 33.94 10.14
CA PHE A 493 -56.27 34.01 9.48
C PHE A 493 -57.43 34.15 10.48
N ARG A 494 -57.33 33.52 11.67
CA ARG A 494 -58.37 33.61 12.71
C ARG A 494 -58.32 34.90 13.52
N THR A 495 -57.18 35.59 13.57
CA THR A 495 -57.00 36.84 14.34
C THR A 495 -57.23 38.12 13.53
N GLY A 496 -57.63 38.04 12.26
CA GLY A 496 -58.10 39.20 11.48
C GLY A 496 -57.03 40.03 10.77
N TYR A 497 -55.86 39.46 10.46
CA TYR A 497 -54.90 40.11 9.55
C TYR A 497 -55.49 40.23 8.14
N SER A 498 -55.31 41.39 7.49
CA SER A 498 -55.94 41.67 6.19
C SER A 498 -55.45 40.72 5.10
N GLN A 499 -56.37 40.23 4.25
CA GLN A 499 -56.09 39.30 3.15
C GLN A 499 -54.96 39.76 2.22
N VAL A 500 -54.71 41.08 2.14
CA VAL A 500 -53.66 41.71 1.31
C VAL A 500 -52.26 41.46 1.86
N GLN A 501 -52.07 41.45 3.19
CA GLN A 501 -50.77 41.14 3.79
C GLN A 501 -50.43 39.65 3.69
N ILE A 502 -51.44 38.78 3.61
CA ILE A 502 -51.26 37.32 3.51
C ILE A 502 -50.96 36.90 2.06
N LEU A 503 -51.55 37.57 1.06
CA LEU A 503 -51.19 37.38 -0.35
C LEU A 503 -49.74 37.79 -0.64
N ASN A 504 -49.24 38.86 -0.01
CA ASN A 504 -47.82 39.22 -0.10
C ASN A 504 -46.90 38.18 0.57
N VAL A 505 -47.39 37.45 1.57
CA VAL A 505 -46.66 36.32 2.16
C VAL A 505 -46.71 35.10 1.25
N CYS A 506 -47.79 34.81 0.52
CA CYS A 506 -47.83 33.59 -0.33
C CYS A 506 -47.29 33.77 -1.76
N CYS A 507 -47.06 35.01 -2.22
CA CYS A 507 -46.65 35.33 -3.60
C CYS A 507 -45.17 35.74 -3.78
N LEU A 508 -44.37 35.72 -2.71
CA LEU A 508 -42.90 35.78 -2.73
C LEU A 508 -42.33 34.37 -2.59
#